data_AF-A0A8T1U050-F1
#
_entry.id   AF-A0A8T1U050-F1
#
_cell.length_a   1.000
_cell.length_b   1.000
_cell.length_c   1.000
_cell.angle_alpha   90.00
_cell.angle_beta   90.00
_cell.angle_gamma   90.00
#
_symmetry.space_group_name_H-M   'P 1'
#
loop_
_entity.id
_entity.type
_entity.pdbx_description
1 polymer ?
#
loop_
_entity_poly.entity_id
_entity_poly.type
_entity_poly.pdbx_seq_one_letter_code
_entity_poly.pdbx_strand_id
1 'polypeptide(L)' 'ARLINHSCSANCNFFEVQNRRFATAVVVSIEKIGPGSEITVDYAADLISVSLAG' A
#
# COMPACT_ATOMS: atom_id res chain seq x y z
N ALA A 1 -3.35 -6.74 5.06
CA ALA A 1 -3.47 -5.41 5.68
C ALA A 1 -4.92 -5.07 6.08
N ARG A 2 -5.65 -5.96 6.76
CA ARG A 2 -7.10 -5.77 7.01
C ARG A 2 -7.44 -4.80 8.15
N LEU A 3 -6.45 -4.39 8.94
CA LEU A 3 -6.61 -3.56 10.14
C LEU A 3 -5.94 -2.19 10.00
N ILE A 4 -5.40 -1.85 8.83
CA ILE A 4 -4.77 -0.56 8.60
C ILE A 4 -5.88 0.48 8.46
N ASN A 5 -5.79 1.56 9.23
CA ASN A 5 -6.80 2.60 9.24
C ASN A 5 -6.66 3.57 8.06
N HIS A 6 -7.74 4.30 7.80
CA HIS A 6 -7.77 5.37 6.80
C HIS A 6 -7.20 6.68 7.34
N SER A 7 -6.45 7.40 6.51
CA SER A 7 -6.08 8.80 6.71
C SER A 7 -6.00 9.54 5.37
N CYS A 8 -6.46 10.80 5.30
CA CYS A 8 -6.23 11.68 4.14
C CYS A 8 -4.78 12.17 4.04
N SER A 9 -3.97 11.97 5.10
CA SER A 9 -2.53 12.22 5.14
C SER A 9 -1.82 10.93 5.50
N ALA A 10 -2.05 9.90 4.67
CA ALA A 10 -1.54 8.56 4.87
C ALA A 10 -0.01 8.49 4.71
N ASN A 11 0.62 7.57 5.45
CA ASN A 11 2.06 7.29 5.37
C ASN A 11 2.38 6.06 4.50
N CYS A 12 1.36 5.38 4.00
CA CYS A 12 1.45 4.25 3.08
C CYS A 12 0.40 4.32 1.97
N ASN A 13 0.67 3.62 0.87
CA ASN A 13 -0.26 3.41 -0.24
C ASN A 13 -0.45 1.91 -0.55
N PHE A 14 -1.61 1.57 -1.14
CA PHE A 14 -1.82 0.25 -1.73
C PHE A 14 -1.24 0.18 -3.14
N PHE A 15 -0.59 -0.94 -3.45
CA PHE A 15 -0.19 -1.31 -4.80
C PHE A 15 -0.73 -2.70 -5.11
N GLU A 16 -1.26 -2.87 -6.31
CA GLU A 16 -1.47 -4.20 -6.87
C GLU A 16 -0.18 -4.63 -7.57
N VAL A 17 0.46 -5.69 -7.08
CA VAL A 17 1.62 -6.26 -7.74
C VAL A 17 1.16 -7.47 -8.55
N GLN A 18 1.32 -7.37 -9.87
CA GLN A 18 1.11 -8.48 -10.79
C GLN A 18 2.40 -9.27 -10.97
N ASN A 19 2.36 -10.54 -10.59
CA ASN A 19 3.38 -11.53 -10.85
C ASN A 19 2.80 -12.63 -11.74
N ARG A 20 3.02 -12.50 -13.05
CA ARG A 20 2.45 -13.38 -14.08
C ARG A 20 0.92 -13.40 -14.02
N ARG A 21 0.32 -14.48 -13.46
CA ARG A 21 -1.13 -14.66 -13.32
C ARG A 21 -1.65 -14.29 -11.93
N PHE A 22 -0.76 -13.96 -11.00
CA PHE A 22 -1.12 -13.64 -9.63
C PHE A 22 -1.11 -12.14 -9.41
N ALA A 23 -2.19 -11.60 -8.84
CA ALA A 23 -2.25 -10.23 -8.36
C ALA A 23 -2.22 -10.25 -6.82
N THR A 24 -1.37 -9.42 -6.22
CA THR A 24 -1.24 -9.29 -4.76
C THR A 24 -1.29 -7.84 -4.35
N ALA A 25 -2.23 -7.49 -3.47
CA ALA A 25 -2.25 -6.17 -2.85
C ALA A 25 -1.16 -6.07 -1.77
N VAL A 26 -0.26 -5.09 -1.90
CA VAL A 26 0.79 -4.77 -0.93
C VAL A 26 0.61 -3.35 -0.41
N VAL A 27 1.15 -3.09 0.78
CA VAL A 27 1.17 -1.76 1.39
C VAL A 27 2.60 -1.28 1.41
N VAL A 28 2.86 -0.13 0.80
CA VAL A 28 4.20 0.43 0.64
C VAL A 28 4.25 1.77 1.36
N SER A 29 5.28 1.96 2.20
CA SER A 29 5.54 3.24 2.87
C SER A 29 5.99 4.28 1.85
N ILE A 30 5.39 5.47 1.90
CA ILE A 30 5.78 6.63 1.07
C ILE A 30 6.69 7.62 1.81
N GLU A 31 6.89 7.37 3.11
CA GLU A 31 7.79 8.14 3.97
C GLU A 31 8.46 7.23 5.02
N LYS A 32 9.38 7.80 5.82
CA LYS A 32 10.02 7.06 6.91
C LYS A 32 9.03 6.89 8.07
N ILE A 33 8.77 5.65 8.47
CA ILE A 33 7.90 5.32 9.60
C ILE A 33 8.76 4.86 10.78
N GLY A 34 8.60 5.52 11.93
CA GLY A 34 9.30 5.17 13.16
C GLY A 34 8.61 4.03 13.93
N PRO A 35 9.33 3.33 14.82
CA PRO A 35 8.71 2.36 15.72
C PRO A 35 7.60 2.99 16.57
N GLY A 36 6.46 2.31 16.66
CA GLY A 36 5.30 2.79 17.42
C GLY A 36 4.41 3.78 16.68
N SER A 37 4.80 4.26 15.49
CA SER A 37 3.92 5.04 14.62
C SER A 37 2.80 4.17 14.04
N GLU A 38 1.59 4.72 13.97
CA GLU A 38 0.47 4.06 13.31
C GLU A 38 0.68 4.04 11.79
N ILE A 39 0.36 2.91 11.16
CA ILE A 39 0.34 2.79 9.70
C ILE A 39 -1.07 3.15 9.22
N THR A 40 -1.16 4.04 8.25
CA THR A 40 -2.42 4.47 7.63
C THR A 40 -2.32 4.48 6.12
N VAL A 41 -3.45 4.31 5.45
CA VAL A 41 -3.60 4.35 3.98
C VAL A 41 -4.74 5.29 3.60
N ASP A 42 -4.69 5.84 2.39
CA ASP A 42 -5.86 6.51 1.83
C ASP A 42 -6.77 5.45 1.16
N TYR A 43 -8.02 5.34 1.61
CA TYR A 43 -8.99 4.40 1.03
C TYR A 43 -9.61 4.92 -0.26
N ALA A 44 -9.54 6.22 -0.49
CA ALA A 44 -10.01 6.86 -1.71
C ALA A 44 -8.90 6.99 -2.77
N ALA A 45 -7.66 6.64 -2.45
CA ALA A 45 -6.57 6.66 -3.41
C ALA A 45 -6.74 5.57 -4.48
N ASP A 46 -6.36 5.92 -5.71
CA ASP A 46 -6.35 4.99 -6.82
C ASP A 46 -5.39 3.83 -6.56
N LEU A 47 -5.83 2.62 -6.91
CA LEU A 47 -4.98 1.44 -6.83
C LEU A 47 -4.02 1.41 -8.03
N ILE A 48 -2.73 1.56 -7.77
CA ILE A 48 -1.70 1.50 -8.80
C ILE A 48 -1.30 0.04 -9.03
N SER A 49 -1.43 -0.44 -10.27
CA SER A 49 -0.99 -1.79 -10.66
C SER A 49 0.43 -1.76 -11.24
N VAL A 50 1.30 -2.61 -10.71
CA VAL A 50 2.71 -2.74 -11.11
C VAL A 50 2.98 -4.18 -11.51
N SER A 51 3.49 -4.38 -12.71
CA SER A 51 3.89 -5.71 -13.20
C SER A 51 5.36 -5.96 -12.90
N LEU A 52 5.66 -7.08 -12.23
CA LEU A 52 7.02 -7.55 -12.09
C LEU A 52 7.46 -8.14 -13.43
N ALA A 53 8.42 -7.49 -14.08
CA ALA A 53 9.13 -8.08 -15.21
C ALA A 53 9.88 -9.32 -14.69
N GLY A 54 9.44 -10.50 -15.15
CA GLY A 54 10.07 -11.78 -14.84
C GLY A 54 11.26 -12.08 -15.74
#